data_AF-A0A359GZW2-F1
#
_entry.id   AF-A0A359GZW2-F1
#
_cell.length_a   1.000
_cell.length_b   1.000
_cell.length_c   1.000
_cell.angle_alpha   90.00
_cell.angle_beta   90.00
_cell.angle_gamma   90.00
#
_symmetry.space_group_name_H-M   'P 1'
#
loop_
_entity.id
_entity.type
_entity.pdbx_description
1 polymer ?
#
loop_
_entity_poly.entity_id
_entity_poly.type
_entity_poly.pdbx_seq_one_letter_code
_entity_poly.pdbx_strand_id
1 'polypeptide(L)'
;SDRIVWVIAAWEIYKVTGDEAWLRQIYPIIKNTLDDDYKTLYNPQTGLYRGESSFLDWREQTYPKWMSNADIYTSENLGTNALHYQANKIIELISRILEEEGEVYLERSAAIKSDINKHFWIAERGFYGQYLYGREYLNISPRFEALGESLSVLFDIADINKAVSIFEKSPVTSFGTTCIYPQIPGIPPYHNNAIWPFVQSYWNLAAAKTGNERALVHGLASIYRAGAFFLTNYENFVAQTGDYNGTEINSDRMLWSMAGNIAMVHRVFIGMNFDVDGIRFNPVIPRVFSGTRTLRNFKYRKAILNITVKGYGRKIRSITLDGKPLLQNFLPSAINGEHDIEIKMDNKRFGDSNFELVKNHFSLTAPEIKIENNKISWNKVPGVSYYLLYINGDLPLKTQELNAIIDSGVSGEYKVSAVDSLGWESFTSEPLMFVPVKNLITIDIKENGKPYSEISTSVNKNLHLKAVTDTDGKYLFRLRYANGSGPWNTDNKCAIRTLLFNGAVTGTLVFPQRGVDLWNDWGWSNSYTLDLRKGINTIDIVFEEWNNNMNLIENKALLEYAELVRL
;
A
#
# COMPACT_ATOMS: atom_id res chain seq x y z
N SER A 1 -4.64 -4.32 -4.39
CA SER A 1 -5.26 -4.96 -3.22
C SER A 1 -4.18 -5.65 -2.43
N ASP A 2 -4.11 -5.45 -1.13
CA ASP A 2 -3.07 -6.06 -0.29
C ASP A 2 -3.30 -7.55 -0.02
N ARG A 3 -4.42 -8.13 -0.50
CA ARG A 3 -4.69 -9.57 -0.46
C ARG A 3 -3.55 -10.42 -0.98
N ILE A 4 -2.67 -9.88 -1.82
CA ILE A 4 -1.50 -10.57 -2.36
C ILE A 4 -0.38 -10.82 -1.34
N VAL A 5 -0.45 -10.25 -0.13
CA VAL A 5 0.59 -10.37 0.92
C VAL A 5 0.91 -11.83 1.28
N TRP A 6 -0.06 -12.74 1.21
CA TRP A 6 0.16 -14.15 1.55
C TRP A 6 1.18 -14.83 0.63
N VAL A 7 1.36 -14.35 -0.60
CA VAL A 7 2.34 -14.87 -1.56
C VAL A 7 3.76 -14.76 -1.00
N ILE A 8 4.06 -13.66 -0.30
CA ILE A 8 5.36 -13.43 0.32
C ILE A 8 5.61 -14.46 1.42
N ALA A 9 4.61 -14.71 2.27
CA ALA A 9 4.70 -15.70 3.34
C ALA A 9 4.82 -17.13 2.79
N ALA A 10 4.02 -17.48 1.77
CA ALA A 10 4.06 -18.80 1.14
C ALA A 10 5.43 -19.10 0.51
N TRP A 11 6.07 -18.09 -0.08
CA TRP A 11 7.43 -18.21 -0.60
C TRP A 11 8.48 -18.38 0.50
N GLU A 12 8.38 -17.63 1.61
CA GLU A 12 9.29 -17.80 2.75
C GLU A 12 9.17 -19.20 3.36
N ILE A 13 7.96 -19.78 3.43
CA ILE A 13 7.77 -21.18 3.85
C ILE A 13 8.56 -22.12 2.94
N TYR A 14 8.43 -22.00 1.62
CA TYR A 14 9.18 -22.82 0.67
C TYR A 14 10.69 -22.70 0.86
N LYS A 15 11.24 -21.48 1.00
CA LYS A 15 12.69 -21.29 1.19
C LYS A 15 13.21 -22.01 2.44
N VAL A 16 12.41 -22.06 3.50
CA VAL A 16 12.77 -22.74 4.75
C VAL A 16 12.60 -24.26 4.64
N THR A 17 11.50 -24.75 4.05
CA THR A 17 11.16 -26.18 4.03
C THR A 17 11.77 -26.95 2.86
N GLY A 18 11.88 -26.31 1.69
CA GLY A 18 12.19 -26.96 0.41
C GLY A 18 11.07 -27.85 -0.12
N ASP A 19 9.84 -27.67 0.37
CA ASP A 19 8.70 -28.54 0.02
C ASP A 19 8.17 -28.22 -1.40
N GLU A 20 8.49 -29.08 -2.35
CA GLU A 20 8.03 -28.96 -3.73
C GLU A 20 6.52 -29.22 -3.89
N ALA A 21 5.91 -30.05 -3.04
CA ALA A 21 4.46 -30.27 -3.09
C ALA A 21 3.70 -28.99 -2.70
N TRP A 22 4.20 -28.27 -1.69
CA TRP A 22 3.72 -26.94 -1.33
C TRP A 22 3.82 -25.96 -2.51
N LEU A 23 4.95 -25.95 -3.22
CA LEU A 23 5.17 -25.09 -4.39
C LEU A 23 4.15 -25.36 -5.51
N ARG A 24 3.92 -26.64 -5.83
CA ARG A 24 2.92 -27.09 -6.83
C ARG A 24 1.49 -26.72 -6.44
N GLN A 25 1.18 -26.71 -5.14
CA GLN A 25 -0.12 -26.29 -4.63
C GLN A 25 -0.34 -24.78 -4.76
N ILE A 26 0.64 -23.97 -4.36
CA ILE A 26 0.46 -22.50 -4.34
C ILE A 26 0.56 -21.88 -5.73
N TYR A 27 1.35 -22.45 -6.65
CA TYR A 27 1.56 -21.89 -7.99
C TYR A 27 0.25 -21.51 -8.74
N PRO A 28 -0.72 -22.43 -8.96
CA PRO A 28 -1.95 -22.10 -9.66
C PRO A 28 -2.82 -21.07 -8.91
N ILE A 29 -2.76 -21.06 -7.57
CA ILE A 29 -3.51 -20.10 -6.75
C ILE A 29 -2.93 -18.68 -6.92
N ILE A 30 -1.60 -18.55 -6.87
CA ILE A 30 -0.91 -17.27 -7.10
C ILE A 30 -1.18 -16.78 -8.52
N LYS A 31 -1.07 -17.67 -9.52
CA LYS A 31 -1.33 -17.39 -10.92
C LYS A 31 -2.72 -16.78 -11.12
N ASN A 32 -3.76 -17.50 -10.67
CA ASN A 32 -5.14 -17.05 -10.83
C ASN A 32 -5.38 -15.73 -10.10
N THR A 33 -4.82 -15.57 -8.89
CA THR A 33 -4.96 -14.32 -8.12
C THR A 33 -4.36 -13.13 -8.87
N LEU A 34 -3.14 -13.26 -9.40
CA LEU A 34 -2.45 -12.18 -10.12
C LEU A 34 -3.11 -11.87 -11.46
N ASP A 35 -3.58 -12.88 -12.18
CA ASP A 35 -4.26 -12.70 -13.48
C ASP A 35 -5.63 -12.03 -13.31
N ASP A 36 -6.37 -12.35 -12.25
CA ASP A 36 -7.62 -11.67 -11.93
C ASP A 36 -7.38 -10.25 -11.42
N ASP A 37 -6.38 -10.04 -10.56
CA ASP A 37 -5.98 -8.71 -10.09
C ASP A 37 -5.52 -7.81 -11.24
N TYR A 38 -4.86 -8.37 -12.26
CA TYR A 38 -4.49 -7.62 -13.46
C TYR A 38 -5.70 -7.12 -14.25
N LYS A 39 -6.84 -7.81 -14.21
CA LYS A 39 -8.08 -7.36 -14.87
C LYS A 39 -8.89 -6.40 -14.01
N THR A 40 -8.86 -6.59 -12.69
CA THR A 40 -9.76 -5.91 -11.74
C THR A 40 -9.13 -4.68 -11.09
N LEU A 41 -7.81 -4.68 -10.87
CA LEU A 41 -7.12 -3.69 -10.04
C LEU A 41 -6.07 -2.87 -10.81
N TYR A 42 -5.50 -3.41 -11.88
CA TYR A 42 -4.49 -2.71 -12.66
C TYR A 42 -5.05 -1.41 -13.25
N ASN A 43 -4.28 -0.34 -13.11
CA ASN A 43 -4.55 0.97 -13.68
C ASN A 43 -3.61 1.20 -14.87
N PRO A 44 -4.09 1.12 -16.13
CA PRO A 44 -3.23 1.34 -17.29
C PRO A 44 -2.73 2.78 -17.42
N GLN A 45 -3.34 3.76 -16.74
CA GLN A 45 -2.90 5.16 -16.77
C GLN A 45 -1.62 5.39 -15.95
N THR A 46 -1.44 4.65 -14.85
CA THR A 46 -0.29 4.78 -13.95
C THR A 46 0.65 3.58 -13.99
N GLY A 47 0.18 2.43 -14.48
CA GLY A 47 0.89 1.14 -14.41
C GLY A 47 0.86 0.48 -13.02
N LEU A 48 0.07 1.04 -12.10
CA LEU A 48 -0.01 0.59 -10.71
C LEU A 48 -1.31 -0.17 -10.42
N TYR A 49 -1.40 -0.77 -9.25
CA TYR A 49 -2.55 -1.52 -8.77
C TYR A 49 -3.32 -0.70 -7.74
N ARG A 50 -4.63 -0.68 -7.95
CA ARG A 50 -5.65 -0.06 -7.12
C ARG A 50 -5.94 -0.83 -5.83
N GLY A 51 -6.56 -0.13 -4.88
CA GLY A 51 -7.06 -0.67 -3.62
C GLY A 51 -6.25 -0.22 -2.43
N GLU A 52 -6.78 -0.51 -1.25
CA GLU A 52 -6.31 -0.05 0.06
C GLU A 52 -4.82 -0.30 0.35
N SER A 53 -4.26 0.52 1.24
CA SER A 53 -2.92 0.34 1.78
C SER A 53 -2.85 -0.93 2.62
N SER A 54 -1.81 -1.73 2.40
CA SER A 54 -1.49 -2.86 3.28
C SER A 54 -1.43 -2.41 4.74
N PHE A 55 -1.84 -3.27 5.68
CA PHE A 55 -1.89 -3.13 7.15
C PHE A 55 -2.64 -1.92 7.75
N LEU A 56 -3.00 -0.91 6.94
CA LEU A 56 -3.71 0.29 7.37
C LEU A 56 -5.23 0.14 7.19
N ASP A 57 -5.78 -1.01 7.60
CA ASP A 57 -7.14 -1.48 7.32
C ASP A 57 -8.26 -0.71 8.04
N TRP A 58 -7.91 0.10 9.04
CA TRP A 58 -8.80 1.11 9.63
C TRP A 58 -8.73 2.38 8.79
N ARG A 59 -9.57 2.45 7.76
CA ARG A 59 -9.61 3.52 6.76
C ARG A 59 -9.65 4.92 7.38
N GLU A 60 -10.44 5.07 8.44
CA GLU A 60 -10.62 6.31 9.18
C GLU A 60 -9.34 6.79 9.86
N GLN A 61 -8.33 5.93 10.03
CA GLN A 61 -7.04 6.29 10.62
C GLN A 61 -6.07 6.90 9.62
N THR A 62 -6.14 6.57 8.32
CA THR A 62 -5.04 6.87 7.39
C THR A 62 -5.45 7.44 6.04
N TYR A 63 -6.76 7.48 5.76
CA TYR A 63 -7.33 8.19 4.62
C TYR A 63 -8.01 9.50 5.04
N PRO A 64 -8.12 10.48 4.12
CA PRO A 64 -8.97 11.64 4.30
C PRO A 64 -10.42 11.22 4.62
N LYS A 65 -11.06 11.90 5.57
CA LYS A 65 -12.43 11.58 6.02
C LYS A 65 -13.49 11.58 4.92
N TRP A 66 -13.25 12.31 3.82
CA TRP A 66 -14.19 12.38 2.71
C TRP A 66 -14.12 11.17 1.77
N MET A 67 -13.06 10.36 1.83
CA MET A 67 -12.90 9.23 0.92
C MET A 67 -13.91 8.12 1.24
N SER A 68 -14.71 7.77 0.22
CA SER A 68 -15.55 6.58 0.22
C SER A 68 -14.73 5.30 0.02
N ASN A 69 -15.33 4.14 0.26
CA ASN A 69 -14.73 2.86 -0.15
C ASN A 69 -14.45 2.79 -1.65
N ALA A 70 -15.23 3.48 -2.49
CA ALA A 70 -14.97 3.57 -3.93
C ALA A 70 -13.76 4.47 -4.25
N ASP A 71 -13.60 5.57 -3.49
CA ASP A 71 -12.41 6.42 -3.57
C ASP A 71 -11.16 5.67 -3.09
N ILE A 72 -11.26 4.88 -2.02
CA ILE A 72 -10.16 4.05 -1.49
C ILE A 72 -9.80 2.93 -2.47
N TYR A 73 -10.79 2.30 -3.11
CA TYR A 73 -10.52 1.41 -4.23
C TYR A 73 -9.70 2.12 -5.30
N THR A 74 -10.05 3.36 -5.65
CA THR A 74 -9.36 4.11 -6.72
C THR A 74 -7.91 4.49 -6.34
N SER A 75 -7.58 4.56 -5.05
CA SER A 75 -6.22 4.87 -4.57
C SER A 75 -5.19 3.80 -4.94
N GLU A 76 -3.93 4.22 -5.02
CA GLU A 76 -2.79 3.36 -5.36
C GLU A 76 -1.69 3.53 -4.31
N ASN A 77 -1.46 2.48 -3.52
CA ASN A 77 -0.67 2.57 -2.30
C ASN A 77 0.74 2.00 -2.49
N LEU A 78 1.75 2.66 -1.88
CA LEU A 78 3.16 2.27 -2.01
C LEU A 78 3.40 0.83 -1.57
N GLY A 79 3.03 0.48 -0.32
CA GLY A 79 3.20 -0.86 0.22
C GLY A 79 2.45 -1.93 -0.59
N THR A 80 1.22 -1.64 -0.99
CA THR A 80 0.40 -2.56 -1.82
C THR A 80 1.04 -2.83 -3.18
N ASN A 81 1.57 -1.80 -3.83
CA ASN A 81 2.27 -1.97 -5.11
C ASN A 81 3.63 -2.65 -4.95
N ALA A 82 4.35 -2.42 -3.85
CA ALA A 82 5.56 -3.17 -3.52
C ALA A 82 5.28 -4.68 -3.34
N LEU A 83 4.13 -5.02 -2.75
CA LEU A 83 3.67 -6.42 -2.65
C LEU A 83 3.30 -7.01 -4.02
N HIS A 84 2.59 -6.28 -4.88
CA HIS A 84 2.30 -6.75 -6.25
C HIS A 84 3.57 -6.95 -7.07
N TYR A 85 4.55 -6.05 -6.96
CA TYR A 85 5.88 -6.22 -7.55
C TYR A 85 6.51 -7.55 -7.11
N GLN A 86 6.58 -7.77 -5.79
CA GLN A 86 7.26 -8.92 -5.24
C GLN A 86 6.51 -10.22 -5.52
N ALA A 87 5.18 -10.20 -5.55
CA ALA A 87 4.36 -11.36 -5.90
C ALA A 87 4.58 -11.79 -7.37
N ASN A 88 4.63 -10.83 -8.30
CA ASN A 88 4.98 -11.11 -9.71
C ASN A 88 6.41 -11.66 -9.84
N LYS A 89 7.38 -11.14 -9.06
CA LYS A 89 8.74 -11.73 -8.99
C LYS A 89 8.74 -13.15 -8.44
N ILE A 90 7.95 -13.43 -7.41
CA ILE A 90 7.89 -14.74 -6.77
C ILE A 90 7.29 -15.76 -7.72
N ILE A 91 6.14 -15.48 -8.35
CA ILE A 91 5.53 -16.45 -9.25
C ILE A 91 6.45 -16.76 -10.44
N GLU A 92 7.19 -15.78 -10.93
CA GLU A 92 8.19 -15.94 -11.98
C GLU A 92 9.33 -16.89 -11.55
N LEU A 93 9.83 -16.74 -10.32
CA LEU A 93 10.80 -17.68 -9.73
C LEU A 93 10.21 -19.09 -9.57
N ILE A 94 8.95 -19.19 -9.13
CA ILE A 94 8.24 -20.47 -9.02
C ILE A 94 8.10 -21.13 -10.40
N SER A 95 7.72 -20.36 -11.43
CA SER A 95 7.59 -20.84 -12.81
C SER A 95 8.90 -21.45 -13.30
N ARG A 96 10.05 -20.81 -13.04
CA ARG A 96 11.36 -21.39 -13.40
C ARG A 96 11.64 -22.72 -12.69
N ILE A 97 11.29 -22.83 -11.41
CA ILE A 97 11.51 -24.05 -10.62
C ILE A 97 10.62 -25.19 -11.10
N LEU A 98 9.39 -24.87 -11.51
CA LEU A 98 8.40 -25.83 -11.99
C LEU A 98 8.45 -26.08 -13.50
N GLU A 99 9.33 -25.39 -14.22
CA GLU A 99 9.43 -25.41 -15.69
C GLU A 99 8.13 -24.96 -16.39
N GLU A 100 7.44 -23.97 -15.80
CA GLU A 100 6.22 -23.34 -16.30
C GLU A 100 6.50 -21.98 -16.98
N GLU A 101 5.53 -21.45 -17.74
CA GLU A 101 5.65 -20.12 -18.34
C GLU A 101 5.55 -19.01 -17.28
N GLY A 102 6.53 -18.09 -17.26
CA GLY A 102 6.62 -17.03 -16.26
C GLY A 102 6.93 -15.62 -16.79
N GLU A 103 7.18 -15.46 -18.10
CA GLU A 103 7.73 -14.22 -18.67
C GLU A 103 6.81 -13.01 -18.45
N VAL A 104 5.49 -13.18 -18.59
CA VAL A 104 4.52 -12.11 -18.36
C VAL A 104 4.62 -11.52 -16.95
N TYR A 105 4.95 -12.32 -15.94
CA TYR A 105 5.12 -11.83 -14.57
C TYR A 105 6.46 -11.13 -14.38
N LEU A 106 7.50 -11.54 -15.12
CA LEU A 106 8.76 -10.81 -15.16
C LEU A 106 8.53 -9.39 -15.71
N GLU A 107 7.85 -9.29 -16.84
CA GLU A 107 7.49 -8.02 -17.48
C GLU A 107 6.63 -7.14 -16.57
N ARG A 108 5.56 -7.69 -15.99
CA ARG A 108 4.69 -6.98 -15.03
C ARG A 108 5.49 -6.48 -13.82
N SER A 109 6.37 -7.30 -13.24
CA SER A 109 7.19 -6.87 -12.11
C SER A 109 8.14 -5.72 -12.49
N ALA A 110 8.74 -5.76 -13.67
CA ALA A 110 9.62 -4.69 -14.14
C ALA A 110 8.84 -3.38 -14.35
N ALA A 111 7.64 -3.46 -14.92
CA ALA A 111 6.74 -2.32 -15.08
C ALA A 111 6.34 -1.71 -13.73
N ILE A 112 5.82 -2.52 -12.79
CA ILE A 112 5.40 -2.05 -11.46
C ILE A 112 6.55 -1.34 -10.74
N LYS A 113 7.77 -1.89 -10.77
CA LYS A 113 8.95 -1.25 -10.15
C LYS A 113 9.25 0.11 -10.80
N SER A 114 9.19 0.20 -12.12
CA SER A 114 9.38 1.46 -12.84
C SER A 114 8.33 2.48 -12.44
N ASP A 115 7.06 2.07 -12.40
CA ASP A 115 5.94 2.95 -12.11
C ASP A 115 5.90 3.40 -10.66
N ILE A 116 6.29 2.55 -9.69
CA ILE A 116 6.50 2.98 -8.29
C ILE A 116 7.55 4.09 -8.23
N ASN A 117 8.69 3.93 -8.91
CA ASN A 117 9.76 4.93 -8.91
C ASN A 117 9.36 6.23 -9.59
N LYS A 118 8.53 6.15 -10.63
CA LYS A 118 8.03 7.30 -11.38
C LYS A 118 6.99 8.10 -10.59
N HIS A 119 6.05 7.40 -9.95
CA HIS A 119 4.85 8.02 -9.40
C HIS A 119 4.95 8.34 -7.90
N PHE A 120 5.75 7.60 -7.13
CA PHE A 120 5.84 7.80 -5.69
C PHE A 120 7.11 8.50 -5.21
N TRP A 121 8.22 8.50 -5.96
CA TRP A 121 9.47 9.10 -5.46
C TRP A 121 9.38 10.63 -5.39
N ILE A 122 9.58 11.20 -4.20
CA ILE A 122 9.56 12.66 -3.99
C ILE A 122 11.00 13.13 -3.76
N ALA A 123 11.65 13.63 -4.81
CA ALA A 123 13.07 13.97 -4.77
C ALA A 123 13.42 15.01 -3.69
N GLU A 124 12.54 15.99 -3.46
CA GLU A 124 12.72 17.05 -2.47
C GLU A 124 12.63 16.52 -1.03
N ARG A 125 11.90 15.43 -0.82
CA ARG A 125 11.77 14.75 0.48
C ARG A 125 12.83 13.68 0.67
N GLY A 126 13.32 13.08 -0.42
CA GLY A 126 14.31 12.01 -0.38
C GLY A 126 13.73 10.64 0.03
N PHE A 127 12.42 10.47 -0.10
CA PHE A 127 11.68 9.24 0.19
C PHE A 127 10.41 9.17 -0.69
N TYR A 128 9.67 8.06 -0.64
CA TYR A 128 8.45 7.84 -1.44
C TYR A 128 7.18 8.39 -0.73
N GLY A 129 6.24 8.94 -1.49
CA GLY A 129 4.92 9.29 -0.98
C GLY A 129 4.07 8.06 -0.64
N GLN A 130 3.20 8.22 0.36
CA GLN A 130 2.34 7.16 0.91
C GLN A 130 1.46 6.47 -0.14
N TYR A 131 0.75 7.26 -0.96
CA TYR A 131 -0.14 6.75 -2.01
C TYR A 131 -0.57 7.85 -2.99
N LEU A 132 -1.13 7.44 -4.14
CA LEU A 132 -1.91 8.31 -5.03
C LEU A 132 -3.39 8.21 -4.65
N TYR A 133 -4.09 9.34 -4.54
CA TYR A 133 -5.50 9.39 -4.15
C TYR A 133 -6.24 10.54 -4.83
N GLY A 134 -7.56 10.42 -4.92
CA GLY A 134 -8.43 11.33 -5.65
C GLY A 134 -9.59 10.56 -6.28
N ARG A 135 -10.20 11.16 -7.31
CA ARG A 135 -11.21 10.51 -8.15
C ARG A 135 -10.66 10.40 -9.57
N GLU A 136 -10.99 11.33 -10.45
CA GLU A 136 -10.50 11.30 -11.83
C GLU A 136 -9.03 11.69 -11.91
N TYR A 137 -8.63 12.71 -11.14
CA TYR A 137 -7.26 13.18 -11.11
C TYR A 137 -6.62 12.82 -9.77
N LEU A 138 -5.64 11.93 -9.79
CA LEU A 138 -4.94 11.50 -8.57
C LEU A 138 -3.81 12.46 -8.19
N ASN A 139 -3.66 12.70 -6.90
CA ASN A 139 -2.54 13.42 -6.32
C ASN A 139 -1.72 12.47 -5.44
N ILE A 140 -0.41 12.72 -5.36
CA ILE A 140 0.43 12.06 -4.37
C ILE A 140 0.15 12.61 -2.97
N SER A 141 -0.02 11.73 -1.98
CA SER A 141 0.08 12.08 -0.57
C SER A 141 1.57 12.17 -0.22
N PRO A 142 2.12 13.35 0.11
CA PRO A 142 3.55 13.50 0.39
C PRO A 142 3.95 12.97 1.78
N ARG A 143 3.04 12.29 2.48
CA ARG A 143 3.31 11.63 3.75
C ARG A 143 4.26 10.47 3.54
N PHE A 144 5.09 10.25 4.53
CA PHE A 144 5.90 9.05 4.69
C PHE A 144 5.03 7.89 5.22
N GLU A 145 5.29 6.67 4.76
CA GLU A 145 4.64 5.44 5.22
C GLU A 145 5.69 4.33 5.40
N ALA A 146 5.87 3.88 6.65
CA ALA A 146 7.07 3.15 7.04
C ALA A 146 7.20 1.75 6.42
N LEU A 147 6.10 1.01 6.24
CA LEU A 147 6.16 -0.33 5.65
C LEU A 147 6.49 -0.26 4.17
N GLY A 148 5.80 0.58 3.39
CA GLY A 148 6.02 0.74 1.95
C GLY A 148 7.45 1.18 1.63
N GLU A 149 8.01 2.07 2.44
CA GLU A 149 9.41 2.49 2.37
C GLU A 149 10.37 1.33 2.65
N SER A 150 10.09 0.57 3.71
CA SER A 150 10.87 -0.61 4.09
C SER A 150 10.84 -1.68 2.99
N LEU A 151 9.65 -1.97 2.45
CA LEU A 151 9.47 -2.94 1.37
C LEU A 151 10.17 -2.49 0.09
N SER A 152 10.14 -1.18 -0.21
CA SER A 152 10.84 -0.63 -1.37
C SER A 152 12.35 -0.88 -1.31
N VAL A 153 12.95 -0.80 -0.12
CA VAL A 153 14.36 -1.15 0.10
C VAL A 153 14.57 -2.67 0.09
N LEU A 154 13.72 -3.43 0.81
CA LEU A 154 13.89 -4.88 0.97
C LEU A 154 13.72 -5.65 -0.34
N PHE A 155 12.81 -5.20 -1.21
CA PHE A 155 12.53 -5.80 -2.51
C PHE A 155 13.36 -5.18 -3.65
N ASP A 156 14.31 -4.29 -3.34
CA ASP A 156 15.18 -3.62 -4.31
C ASP A 156 14.40 -2.83 -5.37
N ILE A 157 13.24 -2.27 -5.00
CA ILE A 157 12.50 -1.29 -5.81
C ILE A 157 13.25 0.04 -5.79
N ALA A 158 13.68 0.46 -4.60
CA ALA A 158 14.62 1.56 -4.41
C ALA A 158 16.02 1.11 -4.82
N ASP A 159 16.68 1.88 -5.68
CA ASP A 159 18.11 1.70 -5.93
C ASP A 159 18.93 2.07 -4.67
N ILE A 160 20.23 1.77 -4.69
CA ILE A 160 21.11 2.01 -3.53
C ILE A 160 21.14 3.47 -3.07
N ASN A 161 21.03 4.43 -4.00
CA ASN A 161 21.07 5.86 -3.66
C ASN A 161 19.76 6.29 -3.01
N LYS A 162 18.63 5.83 -3.54
CA LYS A 162 17.31 6.04 -2.93
C LYS A 162 17.22 5.39 -1.56
N ALA A 163 17.70 4.14 -1.42
CA ALA A 163 17.72 3.43 -0.14
C ALA A 163 18.53 4.19 0.93
N VAL A 164 19.71 4.72 0.58
CA VAL A 164 20.49 5.58 1.48
C VAL A 164 19.70 6.85 1.81
N SER A 165 19.14 7.53 0.81
CA SER A 165 18.37 8.77 0.99
C SER A 165 17.18 8.58 1.94
N ILE A 166 16.42 7.48 1.82
CA ILE A 166 15.29 7.16 2.71
C ILE A 166 15.74 7.18 4.17
N PHE A 167 16.81 6.46 4.52
CA PHE A 167 17.27 6.43 5.91
C PHE A 167 17.93 7.74 6.39
N GLU A 168 18.39 8.58 5.48
CA GLU A 168 18.96 9.89 5.80
C GLU A 168 17.91 10.99 5.96
N LYS A 169 16.73 10.84 5.32
CA LYS A 169 15.73 11.90 5.18
C LYS A 169 14.34 11.57 5.74
N SER A 170 14.02 10.29 5.93
CA SER A 170 12.71 9.93 6.46
C SER A 170 12.52 10.43 7.89
N PRO A 171 11.33 10.95 8.21
CA PRO A 171 11.04 11.47 9.54
C PRO A 171 10.89 10.32 10.55
N VAL A 172 11.82 10.21 11.51
CA VAL A 172 11.71 9.24 12.60
C VAL A 172 11.50 9.95 13.93
N THR A 173 10.58 9.44 14.75
CA THR A 173 10.23 10.05 16.04
C THR A 173 11.00 9.44 17.21
N SER A 174 10.93 10.06 18.38
CA SER A 174 11.73 9.66 19.55
C SER A 174 11.59 8.19 19.94
N PHE A 175 10.39 7.61 19.82
CA PHE A 175 10.13 6.24 20.25
C PHE A 175 10.18 5.20 19.13
N GLY A 176 10.34 5.62 17.87
CA GLY A 176 10.32 4.72 16.72
C GLY A 176 9.89 5.42 15.43
N THR A 177 9.94 4.67 14.35
CA THR A 177 9.38 5.05 13.05
C THR A 177 7.87 4.88 13.12
N THR A 178 7.13 5.96 12.93
CA THR A 178 5.66 5.93 12.98
C THR A 178 5.09 5.28 11.73
N CYS A 179 3.91 4.67 11.81
CA CYS A 179 3.28 4.02 10.66
C CYS A 179 3.12 5.00 9.49
N ILE A 180 2.71 6.24 9.78
CA ILE A 180 2.68 7.36 8.84
C ILE A 180 3.30 8.62 9.46
N TYR A 181 3.77 9.56 8.64
CA TYR A 181 4.20 10.89 9.10
C TYR A 181 4.02 11.97 8.01
N PRO A 182 3.60 13.21 8.35
CA PRO A 182 3.09 13.63 9.65
C PRO A 182 1.80 12.93 10.03
N GLN A 183 1.45 13.02 11.31
CA GLN A 183 0.18 12.49 11.81
C GLN A 183 -1.01 13.31 11.29
N ILE A 184 -2.18 12.69 11.30
CA ILE A 184 -3.44 13.32 10.90
C ILE A 184 -4.12 13.91 12.14
N PRO A 185 -4.54 15.19 12.10
CA PRO A 185 -5.12 15.87 13.26
C PRO A 185 -6.51 15.32 13.62
N GLY A 186 -6.81 15.26 14.92
CA GLY A 186 -8.14 14.89 15.42
C GLY A 186 -8.49 13.40 15.26
N ILE A 187 -7.50 12.54 15.00
CA ILE A 187 -7.66 11.09 14.95
C ILE A 187 -6.89 10.48 16.14
N PRO A 188 -7.56 9.69 17.01
CA PRO A 188 -6.91 9.06 18.15
C PRO A 188 -5.92 7.98 17.71
N PRO A 189 -4.90 7.65 18.54
CA PRO A 189 -3.85 6.72 18.16
C PRO A 189 -4.36 5.31 17.88
N TYR A 190 -3.98 4.74 16.74
CA TYR A 190 -4.02 3.29 16.48
C TYR A 190 -3.06 2.95 15.33
N HIS A 191 -3.37 3.41 14.11
CA HIS A 191 -2.42 3.46 12.99
C HIS A 191 -1.86 4.87 12.80
N ASN A 192 -2.73 5.88 12.93
CA ASN A 192 -2.29 7.26 13.06
C ASN A 192 -1.61 7.45 14.41
N ASN A 193 -0.60 8.31 14.47
CA ASN A 193 0.09 8.67 15.71
C ASN A 193 0.59 7.46 16.52
N ALA A 194 0.99 6.41 15.81
CA ALA A 194 1.37 5.15 16.41
C ALA A 194 2.65 4.59 15.79
N ILE A 195 3.28 3.71 16.55
CA ILE A 195 4.40 2.87 16.13
C ILE A 195 3.97 1.43 16.34
N TRP A 196 4.00 0.66 15.27
CA TRP A 196 3.73 -0.77 15.29
C TRP A 196 5.06 -1.54 15.29
N PRO A 197 5.39 -2.37 16.31
CA PRO A 197 6.61 -3.17 16.31
C PRO A 197 6.80 -4.07 15.07
N PHE A 198 5.72 -4.56 14.45
CA PHE A 198 5.78 -5.26 13.16
C PHE A 198 6.36 -4.35 12.06
N VAL A 199 5.79 -3.16 11.85
CA VAL A 199 6.27 -2.20 10.84
C VAL A 199 7.69 -1.73 11.15
N GLN A 200 7.97 -1.42 12.42
CA GLN A 200 9.33 -1.10 12.90
C GLN A 200 10.34 -2.21 12.59
N SER A 201 9.93 -3.47 12.66
CA SER A 201 10.81 -4.60 12.35
C SER A 201 11.22 -4.62 10.88
N TYR A 202 10.29 -4.34 9.95
CA TYR A 202 10.62 -4.19 8.53
C TYR A 202 11.56 -3.00 8.28
N TRP A 203 11.33 -1.88 8.96
CA TRP A 203 12.22 -0.71 8.93
C TRP A 203 13.64 -1.08 9.39
N ASN A 204 13.76 -1.87 10.45
CA ASN A 204 15.04 -2.33 10.98
C ASN A 204 15.76 -3.27 9.99
N LEU A 205 15.02 -4.19 9.34
CA LEU A 205 15.59 -5.06 8.32
C LEU A 205 16.11 -4.24 7.12
N ALA A 206 15.35 -3.23 6.69
CA ALA A 206 15.76 -2.32 5.63
C ALA A 206 16.97 -1.45 6.05
N ALA A 207 17.03 -1.00 7.30
CA ALA A 207 18.17 -0.26 7.85
C ALA A 207 19.43 -1.12 7.88
N ALA A 208 19.29 -2.39 8.28
CA ALA A 208 20.36 -3.38 8.27
C ALA A 208 20.87 -3.66 6.85
N LYS A 209 19.96 -3.83 5.87
CA LYS A 209 20.29 -4.02 4.45
C LYS A 209 21.06 -2.82 3.87
N THR A 210 20.62 -1.61 4.19
CA THR A 210 21.24 -0.35 3.73
C THR A 210 22.56 -0.06 4.46
N GLY A 211 22.73 -0.59 5.67
CA GLY A 211 23.90 -0.36 6.51
C GLY A 211 23.87 0.97 7.25
N ASN A 212 22.68 1.49 7.58
CA ASN A 212 22.53 2.67 8.45
C ASN A 212 22.49 2.22 9.92
N GLU A 213 23.63 2.26 10.61
CA GLU A 213 23.78 1.78 12.00
C GLU A 213 22.90 2.59 12.96
N ARG A 214 22.80 3.91 12.77
CA ARG A 214 22.03 4.81 13.64
C ARG A 214 20.54 4.48 13.59
N ALA A 215 19.99 4.33 12.39
CA ALA A 215 18.59 3.92 12.19
C ALA A 215 18.34 2.53 12.79
N LEU A 216 19.25 1.57 12.57
CA LEU A 216 19.12 0.22 13.12
C LEU A 216 19.16 0.21 14.65
N VAL A 217 20.08 0.95 15.28
CA VAL A 217 20.15 1.05 16.75
C VAL A 217 18.88 1.65 17.33
N HIS A 218 18.38 2.74 16.74
CA HIS A 218 17.16 3.40 17.19
C HIS A 218 15.96 2.46 17.08
N GLY A 219 15.80 1.78 15.95
CA GLY A 219 14.69 0.88 15.73
C GLY A 219 14.76 -0.43 16.55
N LEU A 220 15.96 -0.96 16.83
CA LEU A 220 16.13 -2.06 17.78
C LEU A 220 15.76 -1.63 19.20
N ALA A 221 16.15 -0.41 19.60
CA ALA A 221 15.80 0.16 20.89
C ALA A 221 14.28 0.37 21.02
N SER A 222 13.58 0.79 19.97
CA SER A 222 12.12 0.92 19.94
C SER A 222 11.42 -0.39 20.32
N ILE A 223 11.75 -1.49 19.62
CA ILE A 223 11.14 -2.81 19.86
C ILE A 223 11.48 -3.34 21.25
N TYR A 224 12.76 -3.31 21.63
CA TYR A 224 13.19 -3.89 22.92
C TYR A 224 12.74 -3.07 24.12
N ARG A 225 12.70 -1.73 24.00
CA ARG A 225 12.12 -0.88 25.04
C ARG A 225 10.65 -1.23 25.23
N ALA A 226 9.86 -1.26 24.15
CA ALA A 226 8.44 -1.60 24.22
C ALA A 226 8.24 -2.97 24.90
N GLY A 227 8.91 -4.03 24.41
CA GLY A 227 8.80 -5.36 25.01
C GLY A 227 9.22 -5.42 26.48
N ALA A 228 10.27 -4.69 26.88
CA ALA A 228 10.75 -4.67 28.26
C ALA A 228 9.83 -3.92 29.22
N PHE A 229 9.26 -2.78 28.80
CA PHE A 229 8.37 -1.98 29.65
C PHE A 229 6.94 -2.55 29.70
N PHE A 230 6.44 -3.07 28.57
CA PHE A 230 5.07 -3.53 28.48
C PHE A 230 4.91 -4.99 28.91
N LEU A 231 6.03 -5.71 29.09
CA LEU A 231 6.08 -7.14 29.44
C LEU A 231 5.38 -8.04 28.41
N THR A 232 5.10 -7.52 27.21
CA THR A 232 4.57 -8.24 26.06
C THR A 232 4.89 -7.50 24.76
N ASN A 233 4.64 -8.14 23.61
CA ASN A 233 4.75 -7.51 22.29
C ASN A 233 3.36 -7.06 21.84
N TYR A 234 3.00 -5.83 22.21
CA TYR A 234 1.76 -5.20 21.77
C TYR A 234 1.74 -4.96 20.25
N GLU A 235 0.53 -4.80 19.74
CA GLU A 235 0.28 -4.36 18.37
C GLU A 235 0.83 -2.96 18.13
N ASN A 236 0.43 -1.98 18.93
CA ASN A 236 0.84 -0.59 18.73
C ASN A 236 1.30 0.08 20.02
N PHE A 237 1.98 1.21 19.91
CA PHE A 237 2.12 2.17 20.99
C PHE A 237 2.13 3.60 20.45
N VAL A 238 1.75 4.56 21.29
CA VAL A 238 1.52 5.95 20.91
C VAL A 238 2.85 6.64 20.59
N ALA A 239 2.95 7.25 19.42
CA ALA A 239 4.18 7.91 18.94
C ALA A 239 4.61 9.11 19.80
N GLN A 240 3.65 9.79 20.44
CA GLN A 240 3.92 10.96 21.29
C GLN A 240 4.50 10.59 22.65
N THR A 241 4.05 9.48 23.24
CA THR A 241 4.33 9.14 24.65
C THR A 241 5.22 7.92 24.80
N GLY A 242 5.28 7.06 23.76
CA GLY A 242 6.00 5.79 23.81
C GLY A 242 5.36 4.78 24.77
N ASP A 243 4.07 4.96 25.05
CA ASP A 243 3.24 4.09 25.90
C ASP A 243 2.18 3.39 25.04
N TYR A 244 1.81 2.16 25.39
CA TYR A 244 0.68 1.48 24.76
C TYR A 244 -0.66 2.08 25.21
N ASN A 245 -0.69 2.70 26.41
CA ASN A 245 -1.88 3.37 26.88
C ASN A 245 -2.20 4.61 26.03
N GLY A 246 -3.44 4.71 25.55
CA GLY A 246 -3.90 5.75 24.63
C GLY A 246 -4.12 5.29 23.18
N THR A 247 -3.82 4.04 22.85
CA THR A 247 -4.29 3.44 21.58
C THR A 247 -5.76 3.01 21.68
N GLU A 248 -6.56 3.24 20.63
CA GLU A 248 -8.00 2.89 20.58
C GLU A 248 -8.24 1.39 20.76
N ILE A 249 -7.45 0.56 20.08
CA ILE A 249 -7.45 -0.89 20.20
C ILE A 249 -6.01 -1.38 20.17
N ASN A 250 -5.73 -2.46 20.91
CA ASN A 250 -4.38 -3.00 20.99
C ASN A 250 -4.40 -4.46 21.45
N SER A 251 -3.83 -5.35 20.65
CA SER A 251 -3.62 -6.74 21.06
C SER A 251 -2.34 -6.91 21.87
N ASP A 252 -2.44 -7.51 23.07
CA ASP A 252 -1.31 -7.89 23.91
C ASP A 252 -0.59 -9.17 23.41
N ARG A 253 -1.13 -9.82 22.37
CA ARG A 253 -0.62 -11.07 21.78
C ARG A 253 -0.50 -10.94 20.26
N MET A 254 0.08 -9.84 19.78
CA MET A 254 0.18 -9.59 18.35
C MET A 254 1.29 -10.43 17.70
N LEU A 255 0.89 -11.47 16.96
CA LEU A 255 1.82 -12.40 16.31
C LEU A 255 2.78 -11.70 15.34
N TRP A 256 2.35 -10.66 14.65
CA TRP A 256 3.23 -9.91 13.74
C TRP A 256 4.34 -9.17 14.49
N SER A 257 4.02 -8.53 15.62
CA SER A 257 4.99 -7.87 16.50
C SER A 257 5.96 -8.89 17.11
N MET A 258 5.46 -10.05 17.54
CA MET A 258 6.31 -11.14 18.04
C MET A 258 7.25 -11.68 16.96
N ALA A 259 6.74 -11.93 15.75
CA ALA A 259 7.53 -12.38 14.61
C ALA A 259 8.60 -11.35 14.23
N GLY A 260 8.26 -10.06 14.27
CA GLY A 260 9.18 -8.95 14.05
C GLY A 260 10.32 -8.93 15.06
N ASN A 261 10.02 -9.09 16.35
CA ASN A 261 11.03 -9.19 17.41
C ASN A 261 11.97 -10.40 17.20
N ILE A 262 11.40 -11.57 16.90
CA ILE A 262 12.19 -12.79 16.58
C ILE A 262 13.07 -12.56 15.33
N ALA A 263 12.58 -11.82 14.33
CA ALA A 263 13.35 -11.50 13.14
C ALA A 263 14.59 -10.64 13.46
N MET A 264 14.57 -9.81 14.51
CA MET A 264 15.77 -9.08 14.96
C MET A 264 16.87 -10.07 15.42
N VAL A 265 16.49 -11.18 16.05
CA VAL A 265 17.42 -12.24 16.42
C VAL A 265 17.88 -12.99 15.17
N HIS A 266 16.95 -13.58 14.43
CA HIS A 266 17.27 -14.50 13.34
C HIS A 266 17.91 -13.81 12.12
N ARG A 267 17.37 -12.68 11.69
CA ARG A 267 17.75 -12.02 10.43
C ARG A 267 18.75 -10.89 10.61
N VAL A 268 18.76 -10.20 11.76
CA VAL A 268 19.73 -9.12 12.02
C VAL A 268 20.97 -9.65 12.75
N PHE A 269 20.81 -10.20 13.95
CA PHE A 269 21.96 -10.61 14.78
C PHE A 269 22.62 -11.91 14.31
N ILE A 270 21.85 -12.93 13.97
CA ILE A 270 22.40 -14.18 13.39
C ILE A 270 22.63 -14.01 11.88
N GLY A 271 21.83 -13.19 11.21
CA GLY A 271 22.02 -12.86 9.80
C GLY A 271 21.50 -13.92 8.84
N MET A 272 20.48 -14.70 9.21
CA MET A 272 19.96 -15.79 8.37
C MET A 272 19.07 -15.25 7.24
N ASN A 273 19.59 -15.27 6.02
CA ASN A 273 18.81 -15.05 4.81
C ASN A 273 18.54 -16.40 4.14
N PHE A 274 17.29 -16.83 4.15
CA PHE A 274 16.86 -18.07 3.52
C PHE A 274 16.70 -17.85 2.01
N ASP A 275 17.37 -18.68 1.22
CA ASP A 275 17.29 -18.78 -0.23
C ASP A 275 16.71 -20.16 -0.62
N VAL A 276 16.42 -20.38 -1.91
CA VAL A 276 15.86 -21.66 -2.38
C VAL A 276 16.81 -22.85 -2.12
N ASP A 277 18.10 -22.59 -2.21
CA ASP A 277 19.21 -23.53 -2.18
C ASP A 277 19.97 -23.56 -0.85
N GLY A 278 19.60 -22.75 0.15
CA GLY A 278 20.30 -22.73 1.43
C GLY A 278 20.04 -21.52 2.32
N ILE A 279 20.98 -21.28 3.24
CA ILE A 279 21.01 -20.08 4.09
C ILE A 279 22.28 -19.31 3.78
N ARG A 280 22.14 -18.02 3.45
CA ARG A 280 23.25 -17.07 3.39
C ARG A 280 23.33 -16.31 4.70
N PHE A 281 24.50 -16.36 5.36
CA PHE A 281 24.74 -15.62 6.58
C PHE A 281 25.27 -14.22 6.27
N ASN A 282 24.54 -13.20 6.73
CA ASN A 282 24.92 -11.79 6.64
C ASN A 282 24.46 -11.00 7.88
N PRO A 283 25.04 -11.27 9.08
CA PRO A 283 24.70 -10.56 10.30
C PRO A 283 25.09 -9.08 10.22
N VAL A 284 24.25 -8.22 10.78
CA VAL A 284 24.47 -6.78 10.88
C VAL A 284 24.32 -6.37 12.32
N ILE A 285 25.45 -6.20 13.01
CA ILE A 285 25.48 -6.06 14.47
C ILE A 285 26.06 -4.69 14.82
N PRO A 286 25.23 -3.74 15.28
CA PRO A 286 25.74 -2.46 15.76
C PRO A 286 26.73 -2.63 16.92
N ARG A 287 27.68 -1.71 17.05
CA ARG A 287 28.74 -1.79 18.07
C ARG A 287 28.20 -1.84 19.50
N VAL A 288 27.11 -1.12 19.80
CA VAL A 288 26.47 -1.15 21.14
C VAL A 288 25.97 -2.55 21.51
N PHE A 289 25.71 -3.37 20.50
CA PHE A 289 25.32 -4.77 20.62
C PHE A 289 26.52 -5.72 20.38
N SER A 290 27.78 -5.28 20.52
CA SER A 290 28.93 -6.19 20.43
C SER A 290 28.87 -7.29 21.49
N GLY A 291 29.41 -8.47 21.18
CA GLY A 291 29.49 -9.58 22.12
C GLY A 291 29.45 -10.94 21.45
N THR A 292 29.11 -11.97 22.22
CA THR A 292 28.90 -13.33 21.73
C THR A 292 27.42 -13.69 21.88
N ARG A 293 26.82 -14.21 20.82
CA ARG A 293 25.44 -14.72 20.80
C ARG A 293 25.43 -16.15 20.32
N THR A 294 24.51 -16.95 20.86
CA THR A 294 24.32 -18.34 20.43
C THR A 294 22.85 -18.63 20.22
N LEU A 295 22.53 -19.23 19.08
CA LEU A 295 21.26 -19.86 18.76
C LEU A 295 21.49 -21.38 18.74
N ARG A 296 20.80 -22.14 19.58
CA ARG A 296 20.99 -23.59 19.72
C ARG A 296 19.78 -24.34 19.20
N ASN A 297 20.01 -25.57 18.73
CA ASN A 297 18.94 -26.49 18.31
C ASN A 297 18.00 -25.90 17.25
N PHE A 298 18.51 -25.03 16.37
CA PHE A 298 17.67 -24.45 15.32
C PHE A 298 17.46 -25.47 14.21
N LYS A 299 16.22 -25.95 14.07
CA LYS A 299 15.88 -26.92 13.03
C LYS A 299 15.79 -26.24 11.67
N TYR A 300 16.58 -26.71 10.70
CA TYR A 300 16.52 -26.28 9.31
C TYR A 300 16.53 -27.51 8.40
N ARG A 301 15.39 -27.78 7.76
CA ARG A 301 15.18 -28.98 6.94
C ARG A 301 15.60 -30.25 7.70
N LYS A 302 16.60 -30.99 7.19
CA LYS A 302 17.14 -32.23 7.79
C LYS A 302 18.28 -32.00 8.79
N ALA A 303 18.62 -30.73 9.07
CA ALA A 303 19.70 -30.37 9.96
C ALA A 303 19.21 -29.70 11.26
N ILE A 304 20.07 -29.80 12.29
CA ILE A 304 19.99 -29.07 13.54
C ILE A 304 21.22 -28.17 13.60
N LEU A 305 21.00 -26.86 13.70
CA LEU A 305 22.08 -25.86 13.66
C LEU A 305 22.29 -25.24 15.04
N ASN A 306 23.55 -25.23 15.47
CA ASN A 306 24.03 -24.50 16.63
C ASN A 306 24.93 -23.35 16.12
N ILE A 307 24.42 -22.12 16.15
CA ILE A 307 25.07 -20.97 15.53
C ILE A 307 25.60 -20.03 16.61
N THR A 308 26.89 -19.74 16.58
CA THR A 308 27.53 -18.75 17.46
C THR A 308 28.08 -17.59 16.64
N VAL A 309 27.66 -16.36 16.98
CA VAL A 309 28.16 -15.13 16.36
C VAL A 309 28.96 -14.32 17.37
N LYS A 310 30.19 -13.95 17.01
CA LYS A 310 31.14 -13.22 17.86
C LYS A 310 31.54 -11.89 17.23
N GLY A 311 31.37 -10.81 17.98
CA GLY A 311 31.82 -9.46 17.59
C GLY A 311 30.69 -8.55 17.11
N TYR A 312 31.05 -7.55 16.31
CA TYR A 312 30.14 -6.57 15.72
C TYR A 312 30.60 -6.16 14.31
N GLY A 313 29.74 -5.46 13.57
CA GLY A 313 30.00 -4.99 12.22
C GLY A 313 28.96 -5.49 11.22
N ARG A 314 29.18 -5.19 9.93
CA ARG A 314 28.32 -5.64 8.82
C ARG A 314 28.98 -6.68 7.90
N LYS A 315 30.23 -7.06 8.18
CA LYS A 315 30.98 -8.03 7.38
C LYS A 315 31.48 -9.15 8.27
N ILE A 316 31.43 -10.36 7.73
CA ILE A 316 32.02 -11.55 8.34
C ILE A 316 33.51 -11.56 8.04
N ARG A 317 34.34 -11.68 9.08
CA ARG A 317 35.80 -11.91 8.96
C ARG A 317 36.11 -13.36 8.64
N SER A 318 35.42 -14.28 9.30
CA SER A 318 35.53 -15.71 9.06
C SER A 318 34.28 -16.43 9.53
N ILE A 319 33.90 -17.49 8.82
CA ILE A 319 32.81 -18.38 9.21
C ILE A 319 33.26 -19.83 9.02
N THR A 320 32.89 -20.70 9.96
CA THR A 320 33.18 -22.13 9.90
C THR A 320 31.93 -22.97 10.11
N LEU A 321 31.87 -24.11 9.43
CA LEU A 321 30.95 -25.22 9.65
C LEU A 321 31.77 -26.40 10.18
N ASP A 322 31.48 -26.85 11.40
CA ASP A 322 32.20 -27.93 12.09
C ASP A 322 33.72 -27.72 12.11
N GLY A 323 34.15 -26.47 12.36
CA GLY A 323 35.55 -26.05 12.40
C GLY A 323 36.21 -25.85 11.03
N LYS A 324 35.56 -26.21 9.92
CA LYS A 324 36.08 -25.99 8.56
C LYS A 324 35.53 -24.70 7.96
N PRO A 325 36.30 -23.94 7.17
CA PRO A 325 35.81 -22.71 6.53
C PRO A 325 34.54 -22.95 5.70
N LEU A 326 33.51 -22.13 5.90
CA LEU A 326 32.28 -22.15 5.11
C LEU A 326 32.39 -21.14 3.96
N LEU A 327 32.44 -21.63 2.72
CA LEU A 327 32.66 -20.77 1.55
C LEU A 327 31.46 -19.84 1.30
N GLN A 328 31.75 -18.60 0.92
CA GLN A 328 30.76 -17.56 0.57
C GLN A 328 29.71 -17.28 1.67
N ASN A 329 30.00 -17.66 2.92
CA ASN A 329 29.06 -17.59 4.04
C ASN A 329 27.73 -18.31 3.76
N PHE A 330 27.76 -19.38 2.96
CA PHE A 330 26.56 -20.06 2.47
C PHE A 330 26.48 -21.50 2.98
N LEU A 331 25.35 -21.84 3.61
CA LEU A 331 25.03 -23.19 4.08
C LEU A 331 24.07 -23.85 3.06
N PRO A 332 24.50 -24.92 2.35
CA PRO A 332 23.65 -25.59 1.37
C PRO A 332 22.43 -26.25 2.02
N SER A 333 21.31 -26.26 1.32
CA SER A 333 20.06 -26.81 1.84
C SER A 333 20.01 -28.33 1.99
N ALA A 334 20.94 -29.05 1.35
CA ALA A 334 21.06 -30.50 1.45
C ALA A 334 21.75 -30.97 2.75
N ILE A 335 22.20 -30.02 3.59
CA ILE A 335 22.81 -30.28 4.89
C ILE A 335 21.89 -31.12 5.79
N ASN A 336 22.47 -32.03 6.56
CA ASN A 336 21.73 -32.98 7.40
C ASN A 336 22.51 -33.34 8.66
N GLY A 337 21.81 -33.69 9.73
CA GLY A 337 22.44 -33.97 11.02
C GLY A 337 22.68 -32.70 11.83
N GLU A 338 23.46 -32.82 12.91
CA GLU A 338 23.76 -31.71 13.81
C GLU A 338 25.06 -31.02 13.41
N HIS A 339 25.06 -29.68 13.40
CA HIS A 339 26.19 -28.87 12.96
C HIS A 339 26.44 -27.67 13.85
N ASP A 340 27.71 -27.34 14.03
CA ASP A 340 28.18 -26.13 14.69
C ASP A 340 28.65 -25.10 13.67
N ILE A 341 28.06 -23.91 13.72
CA ILE A 341 28.45 -22.77 12.90
C ILE A 341 29.04 -21.68 13.80
N GLU A 342 30.27 -21.28 13.52
CA GLU A 342 30.91 -20.15 14.20
C GLU A 342 31.14 -19.01 13.22
N ILE A 343 30.57 -17.85 13.51
CA ILE A 343 30.70 -16.62 12.74
C ILE A 343 31.50 -15.61 13.56
N LYS A 344 32.63 -15.15 13.02
CA LYS A 344 33.42 -14.05 13.58
C LYS A 344 33.25 -12.81 12.71
N MET A 345 32.73 -11.75 13.32
CA MET A 345 32.59 -10.45 12.67
C MET A 345 33.96 -9.76 12.50
N ASP A 346 34.03 -8.79 11.60
CA ASP A 346 35.25 -8.00 11.37
C ASP A 346 35.55 -6.96 12.44
N ASN A 347 34.61 -6.71 13.37
CA ASN A 347 34.72 -5.70 14.43
C ASN A 347 34.98 -4.30 13.88
N LYS A 348 34.44 -3.99 12.70
CA LYS A 348 34.48 -2.65 12.11
C LYS A 348 33.16 -1.93 12.32
N ARG A 349 33.25 -0.65 12.68
CA ARG A 349 32.08 0.25 12.68
C ARG A 349 31.56 0.40 11.25
N PHE A 350 30.27 0.65 11.13
CA PHE A 350 29.59 0.92 9.86
C PHE A 350 28.53 1.99 10.08
N GLY A 351 28.02 2.60 9.01
CA GLY A 351 26.84 3.47 9.12
C GLY A 351 27.09 4.82 9.79
N ASP A 352 28.15 5.53 9.39
CA ASP A 352 28.35 6.96 9.69
C ASP A 352 27.35 7.88 8.94
N SER A 353 26.35 7.30 8.28
CA SER A 353 25.29 7.98 7.55
C SER A 353 24.42 8.85 8.47
N ASN A 354 23.79 9.85 7.86
CA ASN A 354 22.83 10.68 8.57
C ASN A 354 21.60 9.86 8.99
N PHE A 355 20.95 10.34 10.05
CA PHE A 355 19.69 9.81 10.55
C PHE A 355 18.96 10.95 11.26
N GLU A 356 17.78 11.29 10.78
CA GLU A 356 17.02 12.45 11.25
C GLU A 356 15.97 12.05 12.29
N LEU A 357 16.16 12.51 13.53
CA LEU A 357 15.13 12.45 14.55
C LEU A 357 14.34 13.75 14.53
N VAL A 358 13.04 13.66 14.28
CA VAL A 358 12.12 14.80 14.26
C VAL A 358 11.18 14.76 15.45
N LYS A 359 10.64 15.92 15.81
CA LYS A 359 9.51 15.98 16.74
C LYS A 359 8.29 15.34 16.09
N ASN A 360 7.46 14.69 16.89
CA ASN A 360 6.17 14.25 16.38
C ASN A 360 5.34 15.48 15.96
N HIS A 361 4.73 15.41 14.78
CA HIS A 361 4.08 16.53 14.13
C HIS A 361 2.76 16.07 13.51
N PHE A 362 1.77 16.98 13.50
CA PHE A 362 0.48 16.76 12.88
C PHE A 362 0.35 17.73 11.72
N SER A 363 0.01 17.21 10.55
CA SER A 363 -0.37 18.04 9.40
C SER A 363 -1.62 18.86 9.70
N LEU A 364 -1.92 19.85 8.85
CA LEU A 364 -3.17 20.59 8.93
C LEU A 364 -4.36 19.71 8.50
N THR A 365 -5.57 20.10 8.91
CA THR A 365 -6.81 19.47 8.45
C THR A 365 -7.00 19.72 6.95
N ALA A 366 -7.57 18.74 6.24
CA ALA A 366 -8.00 18.94 4.86
C ALA A 366 -8.98 20.12 4.78
N PRO A 367 -8.79 21.09 3.86
CA PRO A 367 -9.77 22.14 3.62
C PRO A 367 -11.13 21.58 3.22
N GLU A 368 -12.20 22.23 3.64
CA GLU A 368 -13.54 22.01 3.10
C GLU A 368 -13.81 23.07 2.02
N ILE A 369 -14.14 22.60 0.82
CA ILE A 369 -14.38 23.46 -0.34
C ILE A 369 -15.86 23.46 -0.71
N LYS A 370 -16.31 24.55 -1.34
CA LYS A 370 -17.64 24.64 -1.95
C LYS A 370 -17.57 25.36 -3.29
N ILE A 371 -18.48 25.00 -4.19
CA ILE A 371 -18.64 25.64 -5.50
C ILE A 371 -20.00 26.33 -5.54
N GLU A 372 -20.00 27.66 -5.68
CA GLU A 372 -21.21 28.50 -5.78
C GLU A 372 -20.93 29.64 -6.76
N ASN A 373 -21.88 29.98 -7.63
CA ASN A 373 -21.78 31.13 -8.55
C ASN A 373 -20.45 31.18 -9.35
N ASN A 374 -20.05 30.05 -9.95
CA ASN A 374 -18.79 29.91 -10.70
C ASN A 374 -17.54 30.28 -9.90
N LYS A 375 -17.56 30.01 -8.60
CA LYS A 375 -16.45 30.28 -7.70
C LYS A 375 -16.25 29.10 -6.77
N ILE A 376 -14.99 28.66 -6.64
CA ILE A 376 -14.59 27.76 -5.56
C ILE A 376 -14.15 28.59 -4.37
N SER A 377 -14.55 28.20 -3.16
CA SER A 377 -14.13 28.86 -1.92
C SER A 377 -13.94 27.86 -0.78
N TRP A 378 -13.11 28.22 0.19
CA TRP A 378 -12.82 27.40 1.37
C TRP A 378 -12.60 28.25 2.61
N ASN A 379 -12.75 27.62 3.78
CA ASN A 379 -12.51 28.28 5.05
C ASN A 379 -11.01 28.38 5.37
N LYS A 380 -10.64 29.42 6.12
CA LYS A 380 -9.26 29.56 6.61
C LYS A 380 -8.93 28.40 7.56
N VAL A 381 -7.85 27.68 7.28
CA VAL A 381 -7.34 26.58 8.10
C VAL A 381 -6.34 27.17 9.12
N PRO A 382 -6.51 26.94 10.44
CA PRO A 382 -5.57 27.45 11.43
C PRO A 382 -4.13 26.96 11.17
N GLY A 383 -3.15 27.85 11.29
CA GLY A 383 -1.73 27.51 11.08
C GLY A 383 -1.27 27.39 9.63
N VAL A 384 -2.15 27.66 8.65
CA VAL A 384 -1.80 27.63 7.23
C VAL A 384 -0.80 28.74 6.86
N SER A 385 0.23 28.37 6.09
CA SER A 385 1.16 29.31 5.46
C SER A 385 0.71 29.70 4.05
N TYR A 386 0.21 28.74 3.28
CA TYR A 386 -0.40 28.93 1.96
C TYR A 386 -1.25 27.70 1.59
N TYR A 387 -2.06 27.86 0.54
CA TYR A 387 -2.86 26.80 -0.07
C TYR A 387 -2.28 26.38 -1.41
N LEU A 388 -2.58 25.14 -1.80
CA LEU A 388 -2.36 24.60 -3.12
C LEU A 388 -3.72 24.29 -3.75
N LEU A 389 -4.04 24.95 -4.86
CA LEU A 389 -5.25 24.72 -5.65
C LEU A 389 -4.92 23.82 -6.84
N TYR A 390 -5.56 22.66 -6.90
CA TYR A 390 -5.41 21.68 -7.98
C TYR A 390 -6.62 21.76 -8.90
N ILE A 391 -6.38 21.80 -10.20
CA ILE A 391 -7.40 21.81 -11.26
C ILE A 391 -7.03 20.71 -12.25
N ASN A 392 -7.91 19.73 -12.48
CA ASN A 392 -7.73 18.68 -13.49
C ASN A 392 -6.38 17.92 -13.49
N GLY A 393 -5.73 17.82 -12.33
CA GLY A 393 -4.43 17.13 -12.18
C GLY A 393 -3.19 17.95 -12.59
N ASP A 394 -3.36 19.23 -12.93
CA ASP A 394 -2.25 20.13 -13.24
C ASP A 394 -1.38 20.44 -11.99
N LEU A 395 -0.19 21.00 -12.22
CA LEU A 395 0.65 21.51 -11.14
C LEU A 395 -0.14 22.50 -10.27
N PRO A 396 -0.14 22.34 -8.94
CA PRO A 396 -1.01 23.14 -8.09
C PRO A 396 -0.61 24.61 -8.09
N LEU A 397 -1.63 25.48 -8.11
CA LEU A 397 -1.46 26.91 -7.97
C LEU A 397 -1.30 27.26 -6.48
N LYS A 398 -0.14 27.80 -6.12
CA LYS A 398 0.11 28.32 -4.78
C LYS A 398 -0.63 29.65 -4.56
N THR A 399 -1.44 29.73 -3.51
CA THR A 399 -2.21 30.94 -3.20
C THR A 399 -2.37 31.18 -1.70
N GLN A 400 -2.61 32.42 -1.30
CA GLN A 400 -3.06 32.79 0.05
C GLN A 400 -4.54 33.20 0.08
N GLU A 401 -5.16 33.30 -1.09
CA GLU A 401 -6.58 33.56 -1.22
C GLU A 401 -7.40 32.38 -0.68
N LEU A 402 -8.65 32.66 -0.34
CA LEU A 402 -9.62 31.66 0.15
C LEU A 402 -10.63 31.25 -0.94
N ASN A 403 -10.34 31.60 -2.18
CA ASN A 403 -11.21 31.36 -3.31
C ASN A 403 -10.49 31.50 -4.66
N ALA A 404 -11.10 30.93 -5.70
CA ALA A 404 -10.71 31.13 -7.09
C ALA A 404 -11.95 31.15 -8.00
N ILE A 405 -11.85 31.85 -9.13
CA ILE A 405 -12.90 31.90 -10.15
C ILE A 405 -12.81 30.64 -11.01
N ILE A 406 -13.97 30.06 -11.33
CA ILE A 406 -14.12 28.89 -12.20
C ILE A 406 -14.46 29.39 -13.61
N ASP A 407 -13.83 28.80 -14.63
CA ASP A 407 -14.28 28.97 -16.01
C ASP A 407 -15.62 28.24 -16.21
N SER A 408 -16.70 29.01 -16.26
CA SER A 408 -18.05 28.49 -16.44
C SER A 408 -18.30 27.76 -17.78
N GLY A 409 -17.38 27.87 -18.73
CA GLY A 409 -17.48 27.27 -20.05
C GLY A 409 -17.05 25.80 -20.13
N VAL A 410 -16.26 25.34 -19.15
CA VAL A 410 -15.51 24.06 -19.19
C VAL A 410 -15.74 23.27 -17.90
N SER A 411 -15.78 21.95 -18.00
CA SER A 411 -15.86 21.10 -16.81
C SER A 411 -14.51 21.04 -16.10
N GLY A 412 -14.49 20.92 -14.79
CA GLY A 412 -13.23 20.74 -14.07
C GLY A 412 -13.39 20.18 -12.67
N GLU A 413 -12.45 19.34 -12.27
CA GLU A 413 -12.29 18.86 -10.90
C GLU A 413 -11.37 19.80 -10.13
N TYR A 414 -11.84 20.27 -8.98
CA TYR A 414 -11.13 21.19 -8.11
C TYR A 414 -10.86 20.56 -6.75
N LYS A 415 -9.63 20.72 -6.25
CA LYS A 415 -9.20 20.31 -4.91
C LYS A 415 -8.32 21.38 -4.29
N VAL A 416 -8.34 21.48 -2.96
CA VAL A 416 -7.46 22.40 -2.22
C VAL A 416 -6.77 21.65 -1.08
N SER A 417 -5.47 21.85 -0.90
CA SER A 417 -4.76 21.46 0.32
C SER A 417 -4.15 22.67 1.02
N ALA A 418 -3.86 22.51 2.31
CA ALA A 418 -3.23 23.53 3.15
C ALA A 418 -1.80 23.09 3.49
N VAL A 419 -0.84 24.03 3.43
CA VAL A 419 0.56 23.77 3.77
C VAL A 419 0.93 24.55 5.03
N ASP A 420 1.54 23.86 5.99
CA ASP A 420 2.01 24.47 7.24
C ASP A 420 3.37 25.18 7.10
N SER A 421 3.84 25.78 8.20
CA SER A 421 5.12 26.49 8.24
C SER A 421 6.35 25.59 8.11
N LEU A 422 6.20 24.28 8.31
CA LEU A 422 7.25 23.27 8.10
C LEU A 422 7.23 22.71 6.66
N GLY A 423 6.32 23.22 5.82
CA GLY A 423 6.17 22.79 4.45
C GLY A 423 5.44 21.45 4.30
N TRP A 424 4.76 20.94 5.32
CA TRP A 424 3.94 19.72 5.19
C TRP A 424 2.54 20.05 4.68
N GLU A 425 2.12 19.27 3.69
CA GLU A 425 0.80 19.38 3.09
C GLU A 425 -0.24 18.56 3.86
N SER A 426 -1.43 19.12 4.06
CA SER A 426 -2.62 18.37 4.49
C SER A 426 -3.00 17.31 3.44
N PHE A 427 -4.03 16.51 3.69
CA PHE A 427 -4.76 15.93 2.56
C PHE A 427 -5.46 17.04 1.77
N THR A 428 -5.74 16.80 0.49
CA THR A 428 -6.65 17.66 -0.25
C THR A 428 -8.06 17.54 0.32
N SER A 429 -8.85 18.58 0.07
CA SER A 429 -10.31 18.54 0.16
C SER A 429 -10.90 17.40 -0.67
N GLU A 430 -12.18 17.11 -0.43
CA GLU A 430 -12.96 16.28 -1.35
C GLU A 430 -12.89 16.90 -2.77
N PRO A 431 -12.66 16.10 -3.82
CA PRO A 431 -12.69 16.60 -5.19
C PRO A 431 -14.13 16.98 -5.57
N LEU A 432 -14.33 18.26 -5.90
CA LEU A 432 -15.60 18.76 -6.42
C LEU A 432 -15.49 19.00 -7.92
N MET A 433 -16.44 18.44 -8.66
CA MET A 433 -16.51 18.63 -10.10
C MET A 433 -17.51 19.73 -10.43
N PHE A 434 -17.04 20.77 -11.12
CA PHE A 434 -17.89 21.73 -11.80
C PHE A 434 -18.24 21.20 -13.19
N VAL A 435 -19.55 21.16 -13.49
CA VAL A 435 -20.06 20.67 -14.77
C VAL A 435 -21.05 21.67 -15.35
N PRO A 436 -20.73 22.33 -16.47
CA PRO A 436 -21.73 23.09 -17.23
C PRO A 436 -22.87 22.17 -17.66
N VAL A 437 -24.13 22.61 -17.55
CA VAL A 437 -25.31 21.78 -17.91
C VAL A 437 -25.21 21.19 -19.32
N LYS A 438 -24.67 21.95 -20.28
CA LYS A 438 -24.42 21.51 -21.67
C LYS A 438 -23.44 20.33 -21.80
N ASN A 439 -22.64 20.07 -20.77
CA ASN A 439 -21.62 19.01 -20.74
C ASN A 439 -22.11 17.75 -20.02
N LEU A 440 -23.33 17.76 -19.47
CA LEU A 440 -23.90 16.66 -18.71
C LEU A 440 -24.89 15.85 -19.56
N ILE A 441 -24.69 14.54 -19.62
CA ILE A 441 -25.63 13.60 -20.21
C ILE A 441 -26.00 12.57 -19.14
N THR A 442 -27.29 12.40 -18.88
CA THR A 442 -27.83 11.38 -17.99
C THR A 442 -28.44 10.26 -18.81
N ILE A 443 -28.05 9.02 -18.53
CA ILE A 443 -28.62 7.83 -19.14
C ILE A 443 -29.55 7.20 -18.10
N ASP A 444 -30.83 7.11 -18.43
CA ASP A 444 -31.80 6.37 -17.62
C ASP A 444 -31.52 4.87 -17.75
N ILE A 445 -31.35 4.22 -16.61
CA ILE A 445 -31.07 2.79 -16.51
C ILE A 445 -32.13 2.07 -15.70
N LYS A 446 -33.22 2.74 -15.31
CA LYS A 446 -34.23 2.19 -14.39
C LYS A 446 -35.09 1.12 -15.06
N GLU A 447 -35.47 0.09 -14.30
CA GLU A 447 -36.45 -0.90 -14.72
C GLU A 447 -37.86 -0.31 -14.73
N ASN A 448 -38.72 -0.78 -15.64
CA ASN A 448 -40.12 -0.36 -15.69
C ASN A 448 -40.81 -0.51 -14.33
N GLY A 449 -41.34 0.60 -13.81
CA GLY A 449 -42.06 0.64 -12.54
C GLY A 449 -41.18 0.67 -11.29
N LYS A 450 -39.84 0.73 -11.42
CA LYS A 450 -38.90 0.87 -10.30
C LYS A 450 -38.06 2.14 -10.43
N PRO A 451 -37.62 2.74 -9.31
CA PRO A 451 -36.74 3.90 -9.34
C PRO A 451 -35.26 3.53 -9.60
N TYR A 452 -34.95 2.26 -9.89
CA TYR A 452 -33.59 1.72 -10.06
C TYR A 452 -33.58 0.45 -10.93
N SER A 453 -32.39 0.02 -11.33
CA SER A 453 -32.10 -1.34 -11.81
C SER A 453 -31.26 -2.09 -10.78
N GLU A 454 -31.60 -3.35 -10.51
CA GLU A 454 -30.80 -4.21 -9.65
C GLU A 454 -29.73 -4.93 -10.48
N ILE A 455 -28.49 -4.97 -10.02
CA ILE A 455 -27.46 -5.87 -10.54
C ILE A 455 -27.09 -6.88 -9.47
N SER A 456 -26.98 -8.17 -9.85
CA SER A 456 -26.48 -9.24 -8.98
C SER A 456 -25.81 -10.34 -9.80
N THR A 457 -25.45 -11.46 -9.17
CA THR A 457 -24.97 -12.65 -9.89
C THR A 457 -26.08 -13.41 -10.62
N SER A 458 -27.35 -13.02 -10.44
CA SER A 458 -28.51 -13.68 -11.06
C SER A 458 -29.47 -12.72 -11.77
N VAL A 459 -29.40 -11.42 -11.47
CA VAL A 459 -30.24 -10.36 -12.04
C VAL A 459 -29.36 -9.37 -12.78
N ASN A 460 -29.76 -9.00 -14.01
CA ASN A 460 -29.05 -8.06 -14.88
C ASN A 460 -27.52 -8.27 -14.86
N LYS A 461 -27.09 -9.52 -15.12
CA LYS A 461 -25.66 -9.85 -15.25
C LYS A 461 -24.95 -8.94 -16.24
N ASN A 462 -25.66 -8.60 -17.32
CA ASN A 462 -25.20 -7.71 -18.37
C ASN A 462 -26.24 -6.60 -18.53
N LEU A 463 -25.80 -5.35 -18.38
CA LEU A 463 -26.57 -4.16 -18.71
C LEU A 463 -25.97 -3.50 -19.95
N HIS A 464 -26.82 -3.25 -20.94
CA HIS A 464 -26.43 -2.65 -22.22
C HIS A 464 -26.97 -1.22 -22.29
N LEU A 465 -26.08 -0.24 -22.26
CA LEU A 465 -26.41 1.18 -22.30
C LEU A 465 -26.04 1.78 -23.66
N LYS A 466 -26.83 2.74 -24.12
CA LYS A 466 -26.55 3.53 -25.32
C LYS A 466 -26.33 4.99 -24.93
N ALA A 467 -25.18 5.52 -25.28
CA ALA A 467 -24.84 6.93 -25.12
C ALA A 467 -24.91 7.61 -26.49
N VAL A 468 -25.83 8.57 -26.64
CA VAL A 468 -25.90 9.40 -27.85
C VAL A 468 -25.24 10.74 -27.57
N THR A 469 -24.24 11.10 -28.37
CA THR A 469 -23.53 12.38 -28.22
C THR A 469 -23.54 13.18 -29.52
N ASP A 470 -23.59 14.50 -29.41
CA ASP A 470 -23.58 15.39 -30.58
C ASP A 470 -22.17 15.79 -31.03
N THR A 471 -21.16 15.48 -30.22
CA THR A 471 -19.76 15.85 -30.44
C THR A 471 -18.82 14.75 -29.99
N ASP A 472 -17.74 14.57 -30.74
CA ASP A 472 -16.58 13.80 -30.28
C ASP A 472 -15.97 14.44 -29.03
N GLY A 473 -15.44 13.61 -28.12
CA GLY A 473 -14.69 14.11 -26.96
C GLY A 473 -14.44 13.05 -25.88
N LYS A 474 -13.73 13.49 -24.84
CA LYS A 474 -13.54 12.72 -23.61
C LYS A 474 -14.71 12.96 -22.67
N TYR A 475 -15.29 11.87 -22.18
CA TYR A 475 -16.39 11.93 -21.21
C TYR A 475 -16.04 11.06 -20.01
N LEU A 476 -16.18 11.64 -18.82
CA LEU A 476 -16.16 10.88 -17.58
C LEU A 476 -17.46 10.09 -17.46
N PHE A 477 -17.36 8.77 -17.31
CA PHE A 477 -18.47 7.88 -17.04
C PHE A 477 -18.47 7.43 -15.58
N ARG A 478 -19.63 7.53 -14.91
CA ARG A 478 -19.85 7.02 -13.55
C ARG A 478 -21.31 6.64 -13.32
N LEU A 479 -21.55 5.83 -12.29
CA LEU A 479 -22.89 5.34 -11.94
C LEU A 479 -23.31 5.82 -10.56
N ARG A 480 -24.57 6.23 -10.48
CA ARG A 480 -25.25 6.50 -9.22
C ARG A 480 -25.78 5.18 -8.67
N TYR A 481 -25.37 4.78 -7.47
CA TYR A 481 -25.67 3.44 -6.93
C TYR A 481 -26.02 3.42 -5.45
N ALA A 482 -26.70 2.38 -4.99
CA ALA A 482 -26.86 2.03 -3.58
C ALA A 482 -26.48 0.56 -3.36
N ASN A 483 -25.87 0.25 -2.21
CA ASN A 483 -25.56 -1.13 -1.81
C ASN A 483 -25.76 -1.26 -0.30
N GLY A 484 -26.90 -1.85 0.08
CA GLY A 484 -27.29 -2.07 1.47
C GLY A 484 -26.84 -3.42 2.04
N SER A 485 -26.00 -4.19 1.33
CA SER A 485 -25.71 -5.59 1.70
C SER A 485 -24.88 -5.76 2.98
N GLY A 486 -24.26 -4.71 3.51
CA GLY A 486 -23.45 -4.80 4.73
C GLY A 486 -22.90 -3.47 5.24
N PRO A 487 -22.21 -3.48 6.39
CA PRO A 487 -21.72 -2.28 7.07
C PRO A 487 -20.63 -1.58 6.24
N TRP A 488 -20.54 -0.26 6.36
CA TRP A 488 -19.58 0.55 5.61
C TRP A 488 -18.11 0.12 5.79
N ASN A 489 -17.72 -0.22 7.02
CA ASN A 489 -16.31 -0.33 7.41
C ASN A 489 -15.76 -1.77 7.42
N THR A 490 -16.60 -2.80 7.29
CA THR A 490 -16.20 -4.21 7.39
C THR A 490 -17.06 -5.08 6.47
N ASP A 491 -16.81 -6.39 6.42
CA ASP A 491 -17.48 -7.35 5.51
C ASP A 491 -17.00 -7.23 4.04
N ASN A 492 -17.42 -8.16 3.17
CA ASN A 492 -16.82 -8.35 1.85
C ASN A 492 -17.83 -8.37 0.67
N LYS A 493 -18.91 -7.59 0.77
CA LYS A 493 -20.10 -7.65 -0.12
C LYS A 493 -20.16 -6.57 -1.21
N CYS A 494 -19.00 -6.08 -1.65
CA CYS A 494 -18.90 -5.12 -2.75
C CYS A 494 -19.40 -5.74 -4.07
N ALA A 495 -20.30 -5.10 -4.80
CA ALA A 495 -20.60 -5.54 -6.16
C ALA A 495 -19.53 -5.05 -7.13
N ILE A 496 -19.13 -5.90 -8.07
CA ILE A 496 -18.03 -5.62 -9.00
C ILE A 496 -18.50 -5.95 -10.42
N ARG A 497 -18.28 -5.07 -11.39
CA ARG A 497 -18.62 -5.30 -12.80
C ARG A 497 -17.50 -4.86 -13.71
N THR A 498 -17.29 -5.59 -14.80
CA THR A 498 -16.40 -5.17 -15.88
C THR A 498 -17.13 -4.16 -16.77
N LEU A 499 -16.44 -3.08 -17.11
CA LEU A 499 -16.92 -2.03 -18.02
C LEU A 499 -16.35 -2.30 -19.41
N LEU A 500 -17.22 -2.44 -20.40
CA LEU A 500 -16.85 -2.47 -21.81
C LEU A 500 -17.36 -1.20 -22.48
N PHE A 501 -16.50 -0.59 -23.29
CA PHE A 501 -16.84 0.55 -24.13
C PHE A 501 -16.63 0.17 -25.59
N ASN A 502 -17.70 0.27 -26.40
CA ASN A 502 -17.71 -0.17 -27.79
C ASN A 502 -17.15 -1.60 -27.98
N GLY A 503 -17.45 -2.50 -27.03
CA GLY A 503 -17.02 -3.91 -27.03
C GLY A 503 -15.61 -4.17 -26.47
N ALA A 504 -14.84 -3.14 -26.13
CA ALA A 504 -13.50 -3.29 -25.55
C ALA A 504 -13.53 -3.13 -24.02
N VAL A 505 -12.84 -4.02 -23.30
CA VAL A 505 -12.69 -3.91 -21.83
C VAL A 505 -11.95 -2.62 -21.49
N THR A 506 -12.59 -1.76 -20.71
CA THR A 506 -12.08 -0.45 -20.31
C THR A 506 -11.62 -0.44 -18.86
N GLY A 507 -12.27 -1.21 -17.99
CA GLY A 507 -11.88 -1.33 -16.60
C GLY A 507 -12.94 -2.01 -15.75
N THR A 508 -12.86 -1.79 -14.44
CA THR A 508 -13.75 -2.37 -13.44
C THR A 508 -14.47 -1.29 -12.64
N LEU A 509 -15.79 -1.43 -12.55
CA LEU A 509 -16.66 -0.62 -11.70
C LEU A 509 -16.90 -1.35 -10.38
N VAL A 510 -16.73 -0.63 -9.28
CA VAL A 510 -16.99 -1.12 -7.93
C VAL A 510 -18.18 -0.39 -7.31
N PHE A 511 -18.97 -1.15 -6.57
CA PHE A 511 -20.12 -0.67 -5.82
C PHE A 511 -20.03 -1.18 -4.38
N PRO A 512 -19.08 -0.65 -3.57
CA PRO A 512 -18.93 -1.07 -2.18
C PRO A 512 -20.21 -0.81 -1.38
N GLN A 513 -20.44 -1.65 -0.38
CA GLN A 513 -21.52 -1.47 0.58
C GLN A 513 -21.47 -0.10 1.25
N ARG A 514 -22.66 0.47 1.47
CA ARG A 514 -22.86 1.83 2.00
C ARG A 514 -23.47 1.85 3.40
N GLY A 515 -23.96 0.69 3.87
CA GLY A 515 -24.45 0.47 5.23
C GLY A 515 -25.45 -0.68 5.27
N VAL A 516 -25.67 -1.23 6.45
CA VAL A 516 -26.57 -2.39 6.63
C VAL A 516 -28.00 -1.98 6.32
N ASP A 517 -28.62 -2.65 5.34
CA ASP A 517 -29.98 -2.41 4.85
C ASP A 517 -30.25 -0.98 4.33
N LEU A 518 -29.20 -0.21 4.05
CA LEU A 518 -29.29 1.16 3.51
C LEU A 518 -29.38 1.17 1.98
N TRP A 519 -30.52 0.71 1.45
CA TRP A 519 -30.78 0.68 0.00
C TRP A 519 -31.26 2.01 -0.59
N ASN A 520 -31.40 3.04 0.25
CA ASN A 520 -31.76 4.41 -0.13
C ASN A 520 -30.61 5.42 0.04
N ASP A 521 -29.45 4.99 0.55
CA ASP A 521 -28.24 5.82 0.58
C ASP A 521 -27.48 5.67 -0.73
N TRP A 522 -27.72 6.63 -1.62
CA TRP A 522 -27.13 6.64 -2.94
C TRP A 522 -25.72 7.27 -2.88
N GLY A 523 -24.73 6.61 -3.49
CA GLY A 523 -23.35 7.04 -3.73
C GLY A 523 -22.96 7.10 -5.21
N TRP A 524 -21.71 7.47 -5.49
CA TRP A 524 -21.09 7.38 -6.82
C TRP A 524 -20.14 6.19 -6.85
N SER A 525 -20.16 5.42 -7.95
CA SER A 525 -19.10 4.45 -8.24
C SER A 525 -17.77 5.17 -8.52
N ASN A 526 -16.68 4.41 -8.65
CA ASN A 526 -15.50 4.92 -9.36
C ASN A 526 -15.86 5.27 -10.82
N SER A 527 -15.00 6.06 -11.46
CA SER A 527 -15.21 6.58 -12.81
C SER A 527 -14.16 6.13 -13.81
N TYR A 528 -14.49 6.25 -15.10
CA TYR A 528 -13.57 6.07 -16.22
C TYR A 528 -13.76 7.16 -17.26
N THR A 529 -12.67 7.68 -17.80
CA THR A 529 -12.72 8.54 -18.99
C THR A 529 -12.85 7.69 -20.26
N LEU A 530 -13.87 7.99 -21.05
CA LEU A 530 -14.22 7.32 -22.31
C LEU A 530 -14.08 8.29 -23.49
N ASP A 531 -13.50 7.84 -24.60
CA ASP A 531 -13.40 8.61 -25.84
C ASP A 531 -14.64 8.40 -26.72
N LEU A 532 -15.69 9.20 -26.53
CA LEU A 532 -16.95 9.08 -27.28
C LEU A 532 -16.85 9.74 -28.65
N ARG A 533 -17.50 9.11 -29.63
CA ARG A 533 -17.71 9.66 -30.97
C ARG A 533 -19.12 10.20 -31.09
N LYS A 534 -19.28 11.25 -31.91
CA LYS A 534 -20.60 11.75 -32.29
C LYS A 534 -21.47 10.60 -32.82
N GLY A 535 -22.71 10.54 -32.33
CA GLY A 535 -23.66 9.46 -32.61
C GLY A 535 -23.77 8.49 -31.44
N ILE A 536 -24.08 7.23 -31.76
CA ILE A 536 -24.34 6.18 -30.78
C ILE A 536 -23.02 5.52 -30.37
N ASN A 537 -22.78 5.46 -29.07
CA ASN A 537 -21.72 4.67 -28.44
C ASN A 537 -22.37 3.62 -27.52
N THR A 538 -21.74 2.46 -27.37
CA THR A 538 -22.24 1.40 -26.48
C THR A 538 -21.39 1.30 -25.22
N ILE A 539 -22.06 1.17 -24.08
CA ILE A 539 -21.45 1.00 -22.78
C ILE A 539 -22.09 -0.22 -22.14
N ASP A 540 -21.30 -1.25 -21.88
CA ASP A 540 -21.78 -2.50 -21.30
C ASP A 540 -21.19 -2.68 -19.89
N ILE A 541 -22.05 -3.02 -18.95
CA ILE A 541 -21.68 -3.31 -17.56
C ILE A 541 -21.97 -4.80 -17.35
N VAL A 542 -20.92 -5.61 -17.24
CA VAL A 542 -21.03 -7.08 -17.28
C VAL A 542 -20.45 -7.73 -16.04
N PHE A 543 -21.00 -8.88 -15.67
CA PHE A 543 -20.49 -9.73 -14.60
C PHE A 543 -19.67 -10.88 -15.17
N GLU A 544 -18.36 -10.78 -14.99
CA GLU A 544 -17.36 -11.77 -15.43
C GLU A 544 -16.89 -12.63 -14.24
N GLU A 545 -16.22 -13.75 -14.53
CA GLU A 545 -15.69 -14.66 -13.50
C GLU A 545 -14.72 -13.96 -12.52
N TRP A 546 -13.89 -13.03 -13.01
CA TRP A 546 -12.96 -12.25 -12.16
C TRP A 546 -13.63 -11.12 -11.37
N ASN A 547 -14.96 -10.96 -11.49
CA ASN A 547 -15.74 -10.01 -10.69
C ASN A 547 -16.33 -10.64 -9.42
N ASN A 548 -16.09 -11.93 -9.18
CA ASN A 548 -16.44 -12.55 -7.90
C ASN A 548 -15.66 -11.87 -6.75
N ASN A 549 -16.39 -11.44 -5.73
CA ASN A 549 -15.80 -10.90 -4.51
C ASN A 549 -15.53 -12.03 -3.50
N MET A 550 -14.92 -11.70 -2.36
CA MET A 550 -14.61 -12.69 -1.33
C MET A 550 -15.85 -13.22 -0.57
N ASN A 551 -17.03 -12.62 -0.73
CA ASN A 551 -18.26 -13.10 -0.10
C ASN A 551 -18.82 -14.34 -0.80
N LEU A 552 -18.59 -14.49 -2.11
CA LEU A 552 -19.05 -15.58 -2.98
C LEU A 552 -20.56 -15.71 -3.14
N ILE A 553 -21.37 -15.05 -2.30
CA ILE A 553 -22.84 -15.10 -2.34
C ILE A 553 -23.37 -13.72 -2.75
N GLU A 554 -23.04 -12.68 -1.97
CA GLU A 554 -23.53 -11.33 -2.17
C GLU A 554 -22.64 -10.54 -3.14
N ASN A 555 -23.17 -10.16 -4.29
CA ASN A 555 -22.52 -9.27 -5.27
C ASN A 555 -23.58 -8.35 -5.91
N LYS A 556 -24.32 -7.66 -5.05
CA LYS A 556 -25.54 -6.92 -5.38
C LYS A 556 -25.37 -5.40 -5.23
N ALA A 557 -25.94 -4.65 -6.17
CA ALA A 557 -26.12 -3.20 -6.04
C ALA A 557 -27.39 -2.75 -6.79
N LEU A 558 -27.93 -1.60 -6.41
CA LEU A 558 -28.99 -0.91 -7.14
C LEU A 558 -28.36 0.26 -7.89
N LEU A 559 -28.74 0.47 -9.15
CA LEU A 559 -28.24 1.55 -10.01
C LEU A 559 -29.40 2.50 -10.34
N GLU A 560 -29.20 3.80 -10.11
CA GLU A 560 -30.24 4.82 -10.34
C GLU A 560 -30.18 5.39 -11.77
N TYR A 561 -29.01 5.86 -12.18
CA TYR A 561 -28.72 6.39 -13.52
C TYR A 561 -27.21 6.35 -13.77
N ALA A 562 -26.83 6.43 -15.05
CA ALA A 562 -25.44 6.67 -15.43
C ALA A 562 -25.24 8.12 -15.84
N GLU A 563 -24.06 8.64 -15.56
CA GLU A 563 -23.68 10.01 -15.88
C GLU A 563 -22.48 10.02 -16.82
N LEU A 564 -22.58 10.84 -17.86
CA LEU A 564 -21.49 11.19 -18.76
C LEU A 564 -21.23 12.69 -18.65
N VAL A 565 -20.03 13.06 -18.22
CA VAL A 565 -19.58 14.45 -18.11
C VAL A 565 -18.51 14.71 -19.16
N ARG A 566 -18.78 15.60 -20.11
CA ARG A 566 -17.77 16.05 -21.06
C ARG A 566 -16.66 16.80 -20.32
N LEU A 567 -15.42 16.33 -20.46
CA LEU A 567 -14.23 16.92 -19.84
C LEU A 567 -13.65 18.06 -20.68
#